data_AF-A0A0F9W4W9-F1
#
_entry.id   AF-A0A0F9W4W9-F1
#
_cell.length_a   1.000
_cell.length_b   1.000
_cell.length_c   1.000
_cell.angle_alpha   90.00
_cell.angle_beta   90.00
_cell.angle_gamma   90.00
#
_symmetry.space_group_name_H-M   'P 1'
#
loop_
_entity.id
_entity.type
_entity.pdbx_description
1 polymer ?
#
loop_
_entity_poly.entity_id
_entity_poly.type
_entity_poly.pdbx_seq_one_letter_code
_entity_poly.pdbx_strand_id
1 'polypeptide(L)' 'MALSAWLHYGVGVSISQVRELLGGQFQTHLSAGGLVVTWRRLPMILEPWYVQLAEQARASAVLHAADTGWRMNGRTWWL' A
#
# COMPACT_ATOMS: atom_id res chain seq x y z
N MET A 1 4.40 11.13 -4.39
CA MET A 1 3.31 10.16 -4.10
C MET A 1 3.76 8.73 -4.28
N ALA A 2 4.16 8.32 -5.50
CA ALA A 2 4.52 6.92 -5.79
C ALA A 2 5.69 6.42 -4.91
N LEU A 3 6.78 7.18 -4.82
CA LEU A 3 7.93 6.80 -3.99
C LEU A 3 7.56 6.62 -2.52
N SER A 4 6.85 7.59 -1.92
CA SER A 4 6.45 7.51 -0.52
C SER A 4 5.48 6.38 -0.24
N ALA A 5 4.58 6.07 -1.19
CA ALA A 5 3.67 4.93 -1.13
C ALA A 5 4.42 3.60 -1.25
N TRP A 6 5.39 3.51 -2.16
CA TRP A 6 6.22 2.32 -2.34
C TRP A 6 7.05 2.02 -1.09
N LEU A 7 7.70 3.03 -0.51
CA LEU A 7 8.43 2.87 0.74
C LEU A 7 7.52 2.35 1.87
N HIS A 8 6.31 2.90 2.00
CA HIS A 8 5.41 2.49 3.07
C HIS A 8 4.77 1.12 2.83
N TYR A 9 4.08 0.93 1.70
CA TYR A 9 3.28 -0.27 1.43
C TYR A 9 4.08 -1.40 0.76
N GLY A 10 5.07 -1.08 -0.07
CA GLY A 10 5.89 -2.08 -0.77
C GLY A 10 7.07 -2.58 0.06
N VAL A 11 7.76 -1.67 0.75
CA VAL A 11 8.96 -2.00 1.55
C VAL A 11 8.66 -2.15 3.05
N GLY A 12 7.53 -1.61 3.54
CA GLY A 12 7.14 -1.71 4.94
C GLY A 12 7.75 -0.64 5.86
N VAL A 13 8.25 0.46 5.30
CA VAL A 13 8.82 1.58 6.09
C VAL A 13 7.70 2.32 6.82
N SER A 14 7.90 2.63 8.09
CA SER A 14 6.88 3.37 8.87
C SER A 14 6.66 4.78 8.33
N ILE A 15 5.45 5.34 8.54
CA ILE A 15 5.10 6.70 8.07
C ILE A 15 6.06 7.74 8.65
N SER A 16 6.50 7.60 9.90
CA SER A 16 7.48 8.49 10.53
C SER A 16 8.83 8.45 9.81
N GLN A 17 9.35 7.26 9.52
CA GLN A 17 10.62 7.09 8.80
C GLN A 17 10.54 7.60 7.36
N VAL A 18 9.41 7.38 6.66
CA VAL A 18 9.18 7.96 5.34
C VAL A 18 9.25 9.49 5.40
N ARG A 19 8.63 10.11 6.40
CA ARG A 19 8.69 11.57 6.58
C ARG A 19 10.09 12.06 6.87
N GLU A 20 10.84 11.36 7.73
CA GLU A 20 12.22 11.71 8.05
C GLU A 20 13.11 11.65 6.81
N LEU A 21 13.01 10.57 6.02
CA LEU A 21 13.76 10.41 4.77
C LEU A 21 13.41 11.51 3.77
N LEU A 22 12.12 11.81 3.58
CA LEU A 22 11.69 12.86 2.64
C LEU A 22 12.03 14.27 3.14
N GLY A 23 12.04 14.48 4.46
CA GLY A 23 12.46 15.73 5.08
C GLY A 23 13.96 15.96 4.91
N GLY A 24 14.78 14.93 5.14
CA GLY A 24 16.24 15.01 5.03
C GLY A 24 16.73 15.11 3.59
N GLN A 25 16.24 14.24 2.69
CA GLN A 25 16.77 14.13 1.33
C GLN A 25 16.17 15.16 0.36
N PHE A 26 14.93 15.59 0.61
CA PHE A 26 14.19 16.46 -0.31
C PHE A 26 13.70 17.75 0.36
N GLN A 27 14.12 18.04 1.60
CA GLN A 27 13.77 19.26 2.33
C GLN A 27 12.26 19.54 2.41
N THR A 28 11.46 18.47 2.52
CA THR A 28 10.00 18.57 2.54
C THR A 28 9.44 18.71 3.96
N HIS A 29 8.36 19.49 4.10
CA HIS A 29 7.62 19.63 5.37
C HIS A 29 6.27 18.92 5.30
N LEU A 30 6.30 17.59 5.15
CA LEU A 30 5.09 16.77 5.06
C LEU A 30 4.62 16.29 6.43
N SER A 31 3.33 16.49 6.73
CA SER A 31 2.68 15.86 7.86
C SER A 31 2.31 14.40 7.52
N ALA A 32 2.15 13.57 8.55
CA ALA A 32 1.66 12.20 8.36
C ALA A 32 0.26 12.19 7.72
N GLY A 33 -0.63 13.09 8.15
CA GLY A 33 -1.95 13.27 7.56
C GLY A 33 -1.88 13.66 6.08
N GLY A 34 -0.96 14.55 5.70
CA GLY A 34 -0.75 14.95 4.31
C GLY A 34 -0.32 13.78 3.41
N LEU A 35 0.59 12.93 3.90
CA LEU A 35 0.97 11.69 3.21
C LEU A 35 -0.21 10.73 3.04
N VAL A 36 -1.01 10.51 4.09
CA VAL A 36 -2.16 9.61 4.02
C VAL A 36 -3.24 10.16 3.09
N VAL A 37 -3.57 11.45 3.14
CA VAL A 37 -4.53 12.10 2.20
C VAL A 37 -4.07 11.92 0.75
N THR A 38 -2.77 12.06 0.55
CA THR A 38 -2.13 11.83 -0.73
C THR A 38 -2.32 10.38 -1.17
N TRP A 39 -1.96 9.40 -0.32
CA TRP A 39 -2.11 7.97 -0.62
C TRP A 39 -3.55 7.50 -0.84
N ARG A 40 -4.57 8.19 -0.30
CA ARG A 40 -5.99 7.89 -0.59
C ARG A 40 -6.34 7.96 -2.09
N ARG A 41 -5.51 8.60 -2.92
CA ARG A 41 -5.71 8.64 -4.37
C ARG A 41 -5.10 7.44 -5.10
N LEU A 42 -4.24 6.65 -4.46
CA LEU A 42 -3.59 5.49 -5.07
C LEU A 42 -4.57 4.43 -5.57
N PRO A 43 -5.66 4.08 -4.86
CA PRO A 43 -6.59 3.07 -5.35
C PRO A 43 -7.15 3.41 -6.73
N MET A 44 -7.48 4.68 -6.99
CA MET A 44 -7.96 5.11 -8.32
C MET A 44 -6.97 4.81 -9.46
N ILE A 45 -5.68 4.76 -9.14
CA ILE A 45 -4.63 4.42 -10.11
C ILE A 45 -4.47 2.90 -10.19
N LEU A 46 -4.48 2.20 -9.04
CA LEU A 46 -4.17 0.77 -8.97
C LEU A 46 -5.35 -0.15 -9.31
N GLU A 47 -6.59 0.38 -9.29
CA GLU A 47 -7.82 -0.38 -9.52
C GLU A 47 -7.80 -1.23 -10.80
N PRO A 48 -7.35 -0.73 -11.98
CA PRO A 48 -7.38 -1.52 -13.20
C PRO A 48 -6.51 -2.79 -13.09
N TRP A 49 -5.35 -2.68 -12.44
CA TRP A 49 -4.48 -3.83 -12.19
C TRP A 49 -5.07 -4.79 -11.16
N TYR A 50 -5.70 -4.27 -10.11
CA TYR A 50 -6.38 -5.09 -9.13
C TYR A 50 -7.49 -5.96 -9.77
N VAL A 51 -8.32 -5.34 -10.62
CA VAL A 51 -9.39 -6.04 -11.36
C VAL A 51 -8.79 -7.07 -12.31
N GLN A 52 -7.77 -6.70 -13.10
CA GLN A 52 -7.10 -7.59 -14.04
C GLN A 52 -6.51 -8.83 -13.34
N LEU A 53 -5.79 -8.64 -12.23
CA LEU A 53 -5.21 -9.75 -11.46
C LEU A 53 -6.29 -10.67 -10.90
N ALA A 54 -7.41 -10.11 -10.43
CA ALA A 54 -8.52 -10.89 -9.93
C ALA A 54 -9.18 -11.73 -11.03
N GLU A 55 -9.32 -11.21 -12.25
CA GLU A 55 -9.83 -11.97 -13.40
C GLU A 55 -8.88 -13.09 -13.81
N GLN A 56 -7.57 -12.81 -13.89
CA GLN A 56 -6.56 -13.82 -14.20
C GLN A 56 -6.52 -14.93 -13.15
N ALA A 57 -6.62 -14.58 -11.87
CA ALA A 57 -6.68 -15.56 -10.79
C ALA A 57 -7.93 -16.46 -10.89
N ARG A 58 -9.10 -15.89 -11.23
CA ARG A 58 -10.35 -16.65 -11.45
C ARG A 58 -10.29 -17.57 -12.67
N ALA A 59 -9.59 -17.16 -13.72
CA ALA A 59 -9.43 -17.95 -14.95
C ALA A 59 -8.34 -19.02 -14.84
N SER A 60 -7.50 -18.99 -13.80
CA SER A 60 -6.41 -19.94 -13.62
C SER A 60 -6.94 -21.34 -13.29
N ALA A 61 -6.43 -22.36 -14.00
CA ALA A 61 -6.77 -23.76 -13.73
C ALA A 61 -6.26 -24.24 -12.34
N VAL A 62 -5.25 -23.55 -11.79
CA VAL A 62 -4.69 -23.81 -10.47
C VAL A 62 -4.52 -22.48 -9.75
N LEU A 63 -5.12 -22.35 -8.56
CA LEU A 63 -4.98 -21.17 -7.72
C LEU A 63 -4.00 -21.49 -6.57
N HIS A 64 -2.85 -20.83 -6.57
CA HIS A 64 -1.91 -20.88 -5.45
C HIS A 64 -2.31 -19.81 -4.41
N ALA A 65 -3.35 -20.09 -3.63
CA ALA A 65 -3.74 -19.23 -2.52
C ALA A 65 -2.68 -19.26 -1.41
N ALA A 66 -2.26 -18.10 -0.95
CA ALA A 66 -1.39 -17.97 0.21
C ALA A 66 -2.24 -17.52 1.41
N ASP A 67 -2.11 -18.22 2.54
CA ASP A 67 -2.74 -17.80 3.80
C ASP A 67 -2.15 -16.47 4.23
N THR A 68 -2.91 -15.40 4.00
CA THR A 68 -2.54 -14.05 4.42
C THR A 68 -3.61 -13.52 5.36
N GLY A 69 -3.25 -13.46 6.64
CA GLY A 69 -4.09 -12.90 7.69
C GLY A 69 -3.51 -11.59 8.21
N TRP A 70 -4.37 -10.64 8.56
CA TRP A 70 -3.95 -9.42 9.26
C TRP A 70 -4.93 -9.05 10.36
N ARG A 71 -4.45 -8.27 11.34
CA ARG A 71 -5.30 -7.74 12.39
C ARG A 71 -5.67 -6.30 12.07
N MET A 72 -6.97 -6.01 12.11
CA MET A 72 -7.49 -4.66 12.00
C MET A 72 -8.36 -4.38 13.22
N ASN A 73 -7.96 -3.39 14.03
CA ASN A 73 -8.61 -3.04 15.30
C ASN A 73 -8.85 -4.25 16.21
N GLY A 74 -7.84 -5.11 16.34
CA GLY A 74 -7.91 -6.30 17.20
C GLY A 74 -8.68 -7.49 16.60
N ARG A 75 -9.36 -7.34 15.46
CA ARG A 75 -10.03 -8.43 14.75
C ARG A 75 -9.13 -9.02 13.67
N THR A 76 -9.04 -10.35 13.59
CA THR A 76 -8.31 -11.03 12.51
C THR A 76 -9.16 -11.09 11.24
N TRP A 77 -8.55 -10.72 10.13
CA TRP A 77 -9.07 -10.79 8.76
C TRP A 77 -8.18 -11.73 7.95
N TRP A 78 -8.76 -12.34 6.91
CA TRP A 78 -8.09 -13.25 5.99
C TRP A 78 -8.43 -12.83 4.56
N LEU A 79 -7.49 -13.04 3.63
CA LEU A 79 -7.69 -12.90 2.20
C LEU A 79 -8.36 -14.14 1.58
#